data_AF-A0A9W6UC44-F1
#
_entry.id   AF-A0A9W6UC44-F1
#
_cell.length_a   1.000
_cell.length_b   1.000
_cell.length_c   1.000
_cell.angle_alpha   90.00
_cell.angle_beta   90.00
_cell.angle_gamma   90.00
#
_symmetry.space_group_name_H-M   'P 1'
#
loop_
_entity.id
_entity.type
_entity.pdbx_description
1 polymer ?
#
loop_
_entity_poly.entity_id
_entity_poly.type
_entity_poly.pdbx_seq_one_letter_code
_entity_poly.pdbx_strand_id
1 'polypeptide(L)'
;MTSYVPTGTSYDKYLKTYIGGCKCEDSTRCVCCLRKGVFPYEYITSFDVLNETKLPPKPAFYSDLRESDIKDEDYEFVKFAWDHHEMKTLKDLLIWYNNLDVEPFVSAIQAQRELFKNFDLDMFVDGVSLPGLSEKVVYQSCFQGLKMPKKVPGDAFKFPIDRFNGYETQDTKAGRDFNMSITHLNQLLRKQGYTCYHCFCKLNVENASADRINNSIGHIDGNIMMSCIACNVARKDMSPAGFRYQKMIEHNSNKLVYSIDKEEKEIYHKMKANIAGGPSIIFNRFANRNETTIRGGKLCKKIIGYDANALYLWALGNEMPCGRLTTIEAYDGIIEEIKADKIFGFLECDIRTPEHLQEYFSEMTPIFRNIEIDCNNENVIGSHMYEFNQSRGTARAKPARKLIGSYFGEKNI
;
A
#
# COMPACT_ATOMS: atom_id res chain seq x y z
N MET A 1 -16.85 3.93 0.35
CA MET A 1 -16.78 5.30 0.92
C MET A 1 -15.32 5.64 1.08
N THR A 2 -14.83 6.62 0.32
CA THR A 2 -13.46 7.14 0.45
C THR A 2 -13.41 8.02 1.68
N SER A 3 -12.83 7.54 2.78
CA SER A 3 -12.67 8.37 3.97
C SER A 3 -11.31 9.08 3.90
N TYR A 4 -11.31 10.32 3.41
CA TYR A 4 -10.13 11.21 3.44
C TYR A 4 -9.74 11.58 4.89
N VAL A 5 -10.71 11.47 5.79
CA VAL A 5 -10.49 11.51 7.24
C VAL A 5 -10.10 10.11 7.71
N PRO A 6 -8.94 9.94 8.37
CA PRO A 6 -8.53 8.64 8.89
C PRO A 6 -9.57 8.08 9.87
N THR A 7 -9.77 6.75 9.86
CA THR A 7 -10.62 6.09 10.87
C THR A 7 -10.17 6.47 12.28
N GLY A 8 -11.12 6.70 13.19
CA GLY A 8 -10.82 7.16 14.55
C GLY A 8 -10.41 8.64 14.68
N THR A 9 -10.36 9.39 13.58
CA THR A 9 -10.11 10.85 13.59
C THR A 9 -11.42 11.60 13.44
N SER A 10 -11.71 12.52 14.36
CA SER A 10 -12.87 13.41 14.22
C SER A 10 -12.63 14.45 13.12
N TYR A 11 -13.72 14.94 12.52
CA TYR A 11 -13.65 16.03 11.54
C TYR A 11 -12.89 17.26 12.08
N ASP A 12 -13.18 17.65 13.33
CA ASP A 12 -12.47 18.74 14.03
C ASP A 12 -10.95 18.48 14.14
N LYS A 13 -10.54 17.26 14.49
CA LYS A 13 -9.11 16.90 14.57
C LYS A 13 -8.45 16.94 13.19
N TYR A 14 -9.18 16.52 12.14
CA TYR A 14 -8.71 16.60 10.77
C TYR A 14 -8.49 18.06 10.33
N LEU A 15 -9.48 18.94 10.52
CA LEU A 15 -9.33 20.37 10.20
C LEU A 15 -8.17 21.00 10.98
N LYS A 16 -8.09 20.77 12.29
CA LYS A 16 -6.99 21.26 13.14
C LYS A 16 -5.60 20.88 12.62
N THR A 17 -5.49 19.68 12.05
CA THR A 17 -4.21 19.17 11.53
C THR A 17 -3.77 19.92 10.27
N TYR A 18 -4.68 20.23 9.35
CA TYR A 18 -4.33 20.73 8.02
C TYR A 18 -4.49 22.24 7.83
N ILE A 19 -5.45 22.87 8.51
CA ILE A 19 -5.73 24.31 8.38
C ILE A 19 -5.63 25.08 9.70
N GLY A 20 -5.26 24.38 10.79
CA GLY A 20 -5.25 24.94 12.14
C GLY A 20 -6.65 24.95 12.77
N GLY A 21 -6.70 25.00 14.10
CA GLY A 21 -7.98 25.11 14.82
C GLY A 21 -8.55 26.53 14.80
N CYS A 22 -9.81 26.66 15.23
CA CYS A 22 -10.40 27.94 15.57
C CYS A 22 -9.50 28.71 16.56
N LYS A 23 -9.19 29.97 16.23
CA LYS A 23 -8.38 30.87 17.06
C LYS A 23 -9.20 31.99 17.72
N CYS A 24 -10.52 31.98 17.56
CA CYS A 24 -11.40 32.95 18.20
C CYS A 24 -11.38 32.75 19.73
N GLU A 25 -11.21 33.83 20.48
CA GLU A 25 -11.22 33.81 21.96
C GLU A 25 -12.62 33.47 22.50
N ASP A 26 -13.66 33.89 21.78
CA ASP A 26 -15.06 33.63 22.08
C ASP A 26 -15.66 32.68 21.04
N SER A 27 -16.01 31.46 21.47
CA SER A 27 -16.63 30.46 20.61
C SER A 27 -18.03 30.88 20.14
N THR A 28 -18.76 31.68 20.92
CA THR A 28 -20.12 32.15 20.59
C THR A 28 -20.13 33.23 19.50
N ARG A 29 -18.99 33.90 19.28
CA ARG A 29 -18.80 34.92 18.24
C ARG A 29 -17.73 34.53 17.23
N CYS A 30 -17.67 33.24 16.91
CA CYS A 30 -16.69 32.69 16.00
C CYS A 30 -17.01 33.07 14.54
N VAL A 31 -16.14 33.87 13.92
CA VAL A 31 -16.25 34.24 12.49
C VAL A 31 -15.29 33.46 11.60
N CYS A 32 -14.40 32.64 12.16
CA CYS A 32 -13.40 31.91 11.38
C CYS A 32 -13.92 30.66 10.67
N CYS A 33 -15.20 30.32 10.85
CA CYS A 33 -15.87 29.17 10.20
C CYS A 33 -15.23 27.79 10.48
N LEU A 34 -14.36 27.66 11.50
CA LEU A 34 -13.75 26.38 11.91
C LEU A 34 -14.49 25.68 13.06
N ARG A 35 -15.58 26.28 13.56
CA ARG A 35 -16.48 25.66 14.53
C ARG A 35 -17.56 24.88 13.80
N LYS A 36 -17.92 23.71 14.32
CA LYS A 36 -19.05 22.93 13.81
C LYS A 36 -20.35 23.73 13.91
N GLY A 37 -21.07 23.84 12.79
CA GLY A 37 -22.40 24.45 12.75
C GLY A 37 -23.45 23.63 13.49
N VAL A 38 -24.57 24.26 13.82
CA VAL A 38 -25.75 23.60 14.40
C VAL A 38 -26.97 23.96 13.59
N PHE A 39 -27.82 22.97 13.31
CA PHE A 39 -28.98 23.12 12.43
C PHE A 39 -30.20 22.36 13.00
N PRO A 40 -31.43 22.90 12.87
CA PRO A 40 -32.62 22.29 13.44
C PRO A 40 -33.22 21.24 12.48
N TYR A 41 -32.63 20.04 12.41
CA TYR A 41 -32.99 19.03 11.40
C TYR A 41 -34.45 18.60 11.51
N GLU A 42 -34.92 18.34 12.73
CA GLU A 42 -36.26 17.86 13.05
C GLU A 42 -37.34 18.91 12.75
N TYR A 43 -36.97 20.19 12.73
CA TYR A 43 -37.87 21.29 12.37
C TYR A 43 -38.17 21.35 10.87
N ILE A 44 -37.28 20.81 10.02
CA ILE A 44 -37.45 20.82 8.56
C ILE A 44 -38.40 19.69 8.14
N THR A 45 -39.70 19.94 8.19
CA THR A 45 -40.71 18.96 7.78
C THR A 45 -41.13 19.08 6.31
N SER A 46 -40.84 20.22 5.66
CA SER A 46 -41.07 20.45 4.24
C SER A 46 -40.12 21.51 3.68
N PHE A 47 -40.04 21.64 2.34
CA PHE A 47 -39.26 22.69 1.70
C PHE A 47 -39.79 24.11 2.01
N ASP A 48 -41.08 24.26 2.31
CA ASP A 48 -41.69 25.56 2.58
C ASP A 48 -41.15 26.19 3.88
N VAL A 49 -40.77 25.36 4.86
CA VAL A 49 -40.14 25.79 6.12
C VAL A 49 -38.85 26.58 5.87
N LEU A 50 -38.14 26.30 4.77
CA LEU A 50 -36.92 27.04 4.41
C LEU A 50 -37.18 28.51 4.04
N ASN A 51 -38.42 28.87 3.71
CA ASN A 51 -38.81 30.25 3.39
C ASN A 51 -39.17 31.07 4.65
N GLU A 52 -39.19 30.47 5.83
CA GLU A 52 -39.47 31.18 7.08
C GLU A 52 -38.42 32.27 7.34
N THR A 53 -38.89 33.45 7.73
CA THR A 53 -38.07 34.66 7.84
C THR A 53 -37.56 34.95 9.25
N LYS A 54 -37.78 34.04 10.18
CA LYS A 54 -37.37 34.15 11.57
C LYS A 54 -36.48 32.98 11.94
N LEU A 55 -35.49 33.25 12.78
CA LEU A 55 -34.68 32.19 13.37
C LEU A 55 -35.59 31.28 14.21
N PRO A 56 -35.52 29.94 14.03
CA PRO A 56 -36.31 29.02 14.84
C PRO A 56 -36.02 29.18 16.34
N PRO A 57 -37.03 28.99 17.20
CA PRO A 57 -36.86 29.08 18.63
C PRO A 57 -35.95 27.94 19.12
N LYS A 58 -35.26 28.14 20.25
CA LYS A 58 -34.33 27.15 20.82
C LYS A 58 -34.87 25.70 20.89
N PRO A 59 -36.14 25.44 21.28
CA PRO A 59 -36.69 24.08 21.31
C PRO A 59 -36.77 23.39 19.94
N ALA A 60 -36.75 24.15 18.83
CA ALA A 60 -36.75 23.59 17.47
C ALA A 60 -35.43 22.88 17.11
N PHE A 61 -34.39 22.99 17.95
CA PHE A 61 -33.09 22.33 17.77
C PHE A 61 -32.94 21.06 18.63
N TYR A 62 -34.04 20.52 19.18
CA TYR A 62 -34.03 19.23 19.88
C TYR A 62 -33.63 18.10 18.92
N SER A 63 -32.71 17.23 19.34
CA SER A 63 -32.25 16.11 18.51
C SER A 63 -32.82 14.78 19.01
N ASP A 64 -33.63 14.13 18.18
CA ASP A 64 -34.18 12.79 18.49
C ASP A 64 -33.07 11.74 18.57
N LEU A 65 -32.02 11.90 17.77
CA LEU A 65 -30.87 10.99 17.75
C LEU A 65 -30.04 11.04 19.04
N ARG A 66 -29.97 12.21 19.69
CA ARG A 66 -29.19 12.41 20.92
C ARG A 66 -30.05 12.46 22.17
N GLU A 67 -31.37 12.52 22.00
CA GLU A 67 -32.36 12.73 23.06
C GLU A 67 -31.99 13.92 23.96
N SER A 68 -31.61 15.05 23.34
CA SER A 68 -31.09 16.22 24.06
C SER A 68 -31.39 17.55 23.36
N ASP A 69 -31.61 18.59 24.15
CA ASP A 69 -31.68 19.98 23.68
C ASP A 69 -30.31 20.54 23.23
N ILE A 70 -30.37 21.57 22.40
CA ILE A 70 -29.21 22.40 22.07
C ILE A 70 -28.68 23.13 23.32
N LYS A 71 -27.35 23.23 23.43
CA LYS A 71 -26.70 23.99 24.50
C LYS A 71 -26.92 25.49 24.30
N ASP A 72 -26.96 26.25 25.39
CA ASP A 72 -27.11 27.71 25.38
C ASP A 72 -26.05 28.38 24.51
N GLU A 73 -24.78 28.00 24.68
CA GLU A 73 -23.63 28.50 23.91
C GLU A 73 -23.70 28.19 22.40
N ASP A 74 -24.35 27.08 22.03
CA ASP A 74 -24.58 26.70 20.63
C ASP A 74 -25.71 27.55 20.03
N TYR A 75 -26.77 27.82 20.79
CA TYR A 75 -27.87 28.68 20.33
C TYR A 75 -27.47 30.16 20.23
N GLU A 76 -26.69 30.67 21.19
CA GLU A 76 -26.11 32.03 21.11
C GLU A 76 -25.26 32.21 19.85
N PHE A 77 -24.51 31.19 19.46
CA PHE A 77 -23.72 31.21 18.23
C PHE A 77 -24.56 31.24 16.96
N VAL A 78 -25.64 30.46 16.91
CA VAL A 78 -26.56 30.49 15.77
C VAL A 78 -27.25 31.86 15.66
N LYS A 79 -27.64 32.47 16.79
CA LYS A 79 -28.17 33.84 16.81
C LYS A 79 -27.16 34.86 16.30
N PHE A 80 -25.93 34.81 16.81
CA PHE A 80 -24.84 35.66 16.34
C PHE A 80 -24.62 35.48 14.84
N ALA A 81 -24.56 34.24 14.33
CA ALA A 81 -24.37 33.97 12.91
C ALA A 81 -25.52 34.49 12.05
N TRP A 82 -26.76 34.30 12.49
CA TRP A 82 -27.96 34.82 11.83
C TRP A 82 -27.89 36.33 11.66
N ASP A 83 -27.55 37.06 12.72
CA ASP A 83 -27.45 38.52 12.72
C ASP A 83 -26.20 39.00 11.95
N HIS A 84 -25.05 38.38 12.18
CA HIS A 84 -23.75 38.78 11.59
C HIS A 84 -23.71 38.59 10.06
N HIS A 85 -24.35 37.54 9.55
CA HIS A 85 -24.45 37.28 8.12
C HIS A 85 -25.72 37.86 7.48
N GLU A 86 -26.51 38.63 8.22
CA GLU A 86 -27.75 39.28 7.76
C GLU A 86 -28.73 38.29 7.10
N MET A 87 -28.89 37.11 7.71
CA MET A 87 -29.73 36.04 7.18
C MET A 87 -31.20 36.45 7.18
N LYS A 88 -31.90 36.22 6.07
CA LYS A 88 -33.31 36.63 5.89
C LYS A 88 -34.28 35.47 6.01
N THR A 89 -33.80 34.27 5.73
CA THR A 89 -34.61 33.06 5.65
C THR A 89 -33.89 31.87 6.28
N LEU A 90 -34.64 30.84 6.68
CA LEU A 90 -34.05 29.60 7.16
C LEU A 90 -33.19 28.90 6.09
N LYS A 91 -33.48 29.13 4.81
CA LYS A 91 -32.63 28.72 3.69
C LYS A 91 -31.23 29.34 3.76
N ASP A 92 -31.10 30.59 4.16
CA ASP A 92 -29.80 31.26 4.30
C ASP A 92 -28.98 30.59 5.41
N LEU A 93 -29.62 30.24 6.53
CA LEU A 93 -28.99 29.47 7.60
C LEU A 93 -28.55 28.07 7.13
N LEU A 94 -29.37 27.40 6.32
CA LEU A 94 -29.02 26.09 5.74
C LEU A 94 -27.80 26.20 4.80
N ILE A 95 -27.75 27.21 3.94
CA ILE A 95 -26.62 27.44 3.03
C ILE A 95 -25.36 27.69 3.85
N TRP A 96 -25.42 28.57 4.85
CA TRP A 96 -24.30 28.87 5.72
C TRP A 96 -23.83 27.63 6.51
N TYR A 97 -24.77 26.86 7.09
CA TYR A 97 -24.48 25.63 7.81
C TYR A 97 -23.74 24.62 6.90
N ASN A 98 -24.20 24.43 5.67
CA ASN A 98 -23.55 23.54 4.71
C ASN A 98 -22.16 24.04 4.30
N ASN A 99 -22.00 25.36 4.10
CA ASN A 99 -20.70 25.95 3.77
C ASN A 99 -19.69 25.79 4.91
N LEU A 100 -20.13 25.87 6.18
CA LEU A 100 -19.27 25.56 7.34
C LEU A 100 -18.72 24.13 7.33
N ASP A 101 -19.47 23.17 6.81
CA ASP A 101 -19.02 21.78 6.70
C ASP A 101 -18.18 21.55 5.41
N VAL A 102 -18.44 22.28 4.33
CA VAL A 102 -17.80 22.04 3.02
C VAL A 102 -16.51 22.85 2.82
N GLU A 103 -16.53 24.16 3.09
CA GLU A 103 -15.39 25.04 2.77
C GLU A 103 -14.12 24.64 3.55
N PRO A 104 -14.17 24.45 4.89
CA PRO A 104 -12.99 24.02 5.63
C PRO A 104 -12.49 22.64 5.20
N PHE A 105 -13.41 21.73 4.84
CA PHE A 105 -13.05 20.40 4.36
C PHE A 105 -12.27 20.48 3.04
N VAL A 106 -12.74 21.29 2.09
CA VAL A 106 -12.06 21.51 0.81
C VAL A 106 -10.68 22.12 1.04
N SER A 107 -10.56 23.14 1.90
CA SER A 107 -9.26 23.73 2.25
C SER A 107 -8.31 22.74 2.91
N ALA A 108 -8.80 21.92 3.85
CA ALA A 108 -7.99 20.90 4.51
C ALA A 108 -7.54 19.80 3.55
N ILE A 109 -8.41 19.35 2.65
CA ILE A 109 -8.07 18.39 1.61
C ILE A 109 -7.05 18.97 0.61
N GLN A 110 -7.17 20.25 0.25
CA GLN A 110 -6.18 20.92 -0.60
C GLN A 110 -4.82 20.95 0.08
N ALA A 111 -4.76 21.33 1.36
CA ALA A 111 -3.53 21.31 2.14
C ALA A 111 -2.94 19.89 2.27
N GLN A 112 -3.78 18.88 2.50
CA GLN A 112 -3.36 17.47 2.49
C GLN A 112 -2.79 17.06 1.13
N ARG A 113 -3.40 17.47 0.02
CA ARG A 113 -2.92 17.20 -1.33
C ARG A 113 -1.54 17.81 -1.58
N GLU A 114 -1.28 19.03 -1.11
CA GLU A 114 0.04 19.67 -1.27
C GLU A 114 1.16 18.86 -0.62
N LEU A 115 0.89 18.15 0.50
CA LEU A 115 1.87 17.26 1.11
C LEU A 115 2.29 16.13 0.16
N PHE A 116 1.35 15.54 -0.57
CA PHE A 116 1.63 14.44 -1.52
C PHE A 116 2.24 14.91 -2.84
N LYS A 117 1.98 16.16 -3.24
CA LYS A 117 2.65 16.76 -4.40
C LYS A 117 4.17 16.85 -4.23
N ASN A 118 4.68 16.93 -3.00
CA ASN A 118 6.13 16.84 -2.74
C ASN A 118 6.76 15.50 -3.17
N PHE A 119 5.92 14.48 -3.41
CA PHE A 119 6.32 13.18 -3.93
C PHE A 119 5.90 12.99 -5.40
N ASP A 120 5.53 14.06 -6.10
CA ASP A 120 4.96 14.01 -7.45
C ASP A 120 3.69 13.12 -7.55
N LEU A 121 2.91 13.06 -6.46
CA LEU A 121 1.66 12.28 -6.39
C LEU A 121 0.44 13.20 -6.29
N ASP A 122 -0.62 12.87 -7.03
CA ASP A 122 -1.96 13.42 -6.84
C ASP A 122 -2.80 12.47 -5.99
N MET A 123 -3.10 12.88 -4.75
CA MET A 123 -3.92 12.09 -3.82
C MET A 123 -5.23 11.56 -4.42
N PHE A 124 -5.88 12.26 -5.36
CA PHE A 124 -7.16 11.81 -5.90
C PHE A 124 -7.04 10.82 -7.06
N VAL A 125 -5.94 10.90 -7.81
CA VAL A 125 -5.70 10.07 -8.99
C VAL A 125 -4.82 8.88 -8.64
N ASP A 126 -3.79 9.12 -7.82
CA ASP A 126 -2.74 8.16 -7.55
C ASP A 126 -3.06 7.19 -6.42
N GLY A 127 -3.91 7.57 -5.47
CA GLY A 127 -4.21 6.70 -4.34
C GLY A 127 -5.37 7.18 -3.50
N VAL A 128 -6.48 6.46 -3.59
CA VAL A 128 -7.73 6.69 -2.84
C VAL A 128 -7.53 6.54 -1.30
N SER A 129 -6.40 5.99 -0.85
CA SER A 129 -6.08 5.78 0.57
C SER A 129 -4.62 6.11 0.88
N LEU A 130 -4.35 6.51 2.14
CA LEU A 130 -2.99 6.79 2.62
C LEU A 130 -2.02 5.61 2.42
N PRO A 131 -2.38 4.33 2.65
CA PRO A 131 -1.51 3.20 2.33
C PRO A 131 -1.15 3.12 0.85
N GLY A 132 -2.10 3.36 -0.06
CA GLY A 132 -1.83 3.33 -1.50
C GLY A 132 -0.86 4.43 -1.96
N LEU A 133 -0.96 5.63 -1.37
CA LEU A 133 0.01 6.70 -1.62
C LEU A 133 1.38 6.37 -1.01
N SER A 134 1.41 5.83 0.20
CA SER A 134 2.65 5.44 0.88
C SER A 134 3.41 4.37 0.10
N GLU A 135 2.71 3.37 -0.44
CA GLU A 135 3.28 2.35 -1.31
C GLU A 135 3.97 2.98 -2.53
N LYS A 136 3.34 3.95 -3.20
CA LYS A 136 3.94 4.66 -4.33
C LYS A 136 5.21 5.41 -3.94
N VAL A 137 5.20 6.09 -2.80
CA VAL A 137 6.38 6.78 -2.26
C VAL A 137 7.51 5.79 -1.97
N VAL A 138 7.20 4.60 -1.44
CA VAL A 138 8.20 3.54 -1.20
C VAL A 138 8.85 3.12 -2.52
N TYR A 139 8.05 2.82 -3.55
CA TYR A 139 8.59 2.47 -4.87
C TYR A 139 9.47 3.59 -5.43
N GLN A 140 8.99 4.85 -5.45
CA GLN A 140 9.81 5.97 -5.91
C GLN A 140 11.15 6.06 -5.15
N SER A 141 11.11 5.95 -3.82
CA SER A 141 12.28 6.07 -2.95
C SER A 141 13.31 4.97 -3.21
N CYS A 142 12.88 3.73 -3.43
CA CYS A 142 13.79 2.61 -3.73
C CYS A 142 14.58 2.82 -5.04
N PHE A 143 13.95 3.41 -6.06
CA PHE A 143 14.57 3.69 -7.35
C PHE A 143 15.33 5.04 -7.39
N GLN A 144 15.29 5.84 -6.34
CA GLN A 144 16.10 7.06 -6.23
C GLN A 144 17.57 6.75 -5.94
N GLY A 145 18.46 7.59 -6.49
CA GLY A 145 19.90 7.54 -6.21
C GLY A 145 20.57 6.22 -6.57
N LEU A 146 20.08 5.49 -7.57
CA LEU A 146 20.73 4.29 -8.10
C LEU A 146 22.11 4.64 -8.67
N LYS A 147 23.11 3.82 -8.35
CA LYS A 147 24.49 4.04 -8.79
C LYS A 147 25.01 2.86 -9.57
N MET A 148 25.84 3.12 -10.57
CA MET A 148 26.65 2.07 -11.15
C MET A 148 27.75 1.64 -10.16
N PRO A 149 28.27 0.40 -10.29
CA PRO A 149 29.50 0.01 -9.62
C PRO A 149 30.61 1.04 -9.85
N LYS A 150 31.52 1.20 -8.88
CA LYS A 150 32.68 2.08 -9.09
C LYS A 150 33.55 1.53 -10.22
N LYS A 151 33.81 2.36 -11.23
CA LYS A 151 34.70 2.01 -12.34
C LYS A 151 36.15 2.09 -11.87
N VAL A 152 36.82 0.95 -11.80
CA VAL A 152 38.26 0.85 -11.49
C VAL A 152 38.98 0.35 -12.74
N PRO A 153 39.96 1.10 -13.28
CA PRO A 153 40.71 0.66 -14.46
C PRO A 153 41.32 -0.73 -14.29
N GLY A 154 41.29 -1.51 -15.37
CA GLY A 154 41.95 -2.82 -15.45
C GLY A 154 43.39 -2.71 -15.94
N ASP A 155 44.09 -3.85 -15.92
CA ASP A 155 45.46 -3.95 -16.42
C ASP A 155 45.50 -3.91 -17.94
N ALA A 156 46.60 -3.40 -18.50
CA ALA A 156 46.74 -3.26 -19.94
C ALA A 156 46.96 -4.62 -20.62
N PHE A 157 46.14 -4.94 -21.62
CA PHE A 157 46.32 -6.13 -22.46
C PHE A 157 45.95 -5.82 -23.92
N LYS A 158 46.27 -6.76 -24.82
CA LYS A 158 45.83 -6.72 -26.22
C LYS A 158 44.65 -7.68 -26.42
N PHE A 159 43.69 -7.28 -27.25
CA PHE A 159 42.54 -8.12 -27.55
C PHE A 159 42.98 -9.46 -28.18
N PRO A 160 42.40 -10.60 -27.77
CA PRO A 160 42.83 -11.91 -28.26
C PRO A 160 42.54 -12.07 -29.76
N ILE A 161 43.56 -12.50 -30.51
CA ILE A 161 43.46 -12.67 -31.97
C ILE A 161 42.47 -13.77 -32.34
N ASP A 162 42.44 -14.87 -31.60
CA ASP A 162 41.54 -16.00 -31.88
C ASP A 162 40.07 -15.59 -31.76
N ARG A 163 39.75 -14.77 -30.76
CA ARG A 163 38.41 -14.21 -30.59
C ARG A 163 38.06 -13.22 -31.69
N PHE A 164 39.02 -12.38 -32.09
CA PHE A 164 38.85 -11.44 -33.20
C PHE A 164 38.46 -12.16 -34.49
N ASN A 165 39.19 -13.23 -34.84
CA ASN A 165 38.95 -14.03 -36.05
C ASN A 165 37.55 -14.68 -36.07
N GLY A 166 36.96 -14.95 -34.88
CA GLY A 166 35.62 -15.54 -34.79
C GLY A 166 34.49 -14.61 -35.24
N TYR A 167 34.65 -13.29 -35.14
CA TYR A 167 33.57 -12.34 -35.43
C TYR A 167 33.25 -12.21 -36.92
N GLU A 168 34.26 -12.32 -37.80
CA GLU A 168 34.05 -12.30 -39.25
C GLU A 168 33.13 -13.46 -39.67
N THR A 169 33.46 -14.67 -39.23
CA THR A 169 32.63 -15.86 -39.49
C THR A 169 31.21 -15.70 -38.93
N GLN A 170 31.08 -15.09 -37.75
CA GLN A 170 29.77 -14.86 -37.12
C GLN A 170 28.89 -13.92 -37.96
N ASP A 171 29.45 -12.85 -38.51
CA ASP A 171 28.71 -11.87 -39.28
C ASP A 171 28.42 -12.33 -40.70
N THR A 172 29.37 -13.00 -41.36
CA THR A 172 29.12 -13.63 -42.66
C THR A 172 27.94 -14.61 -42.58
N LYS A 173 27.90 -15.46 -41.54
CA LYS A 173 26.78 -16.40 -41.31
C LYS A 173 25.44 -15.71 -41.06
N ALA A 174 25.46 -14.51 -40.49
CA ALA A 174 24.26 -13.73 -40.19
C ALA A 174 23.90 -12.73 -41.31
N GLY A 175 24.64 -12.72 -42.44
CA GLY A 175 24.42 -11.78 -43.54
C GLY A 175 24.71 -10.32 -43.19
N ARG A 176 25.67 -10.06 -42.30
CA ARG A 176 26.07 -8.70 -41.88
C ARG A 176 27.47 -8.34 -42.37
N ASP A 177 27.71 -7.05 -42.58
CA ASP A 177 29.02 -6.52 -42.97
C ASP A 177 30.05 -6.64 -41.86
N PHE A 178 31.30 -6.94 -42.24
CA PHE A 178 32.45 -6.98 -41.35
C PHE A 178 33.55 -6.03 -41.86
N ASN A 179 33.94 -5.07 -41.03
CA ASN A 179 35.02 -4.13 -41.32
C ASN A 179 35.63 -3.60 -40.00
N MET A 180 35.84 -4.51 -39.05
CA MET A 180 36.42 -4.21 -37.75
C MET A 180 37.91 -4.53 -37.74
N SER A 181 38.73 -3.64 -37.19
CA SER A 181 40.18 -3.87 -37.06
C SER A 181 40.58 -4.23 -35.63
N ILE A 182 41.54 -5.15 -35.47
CA ILE A 182 42.10 -5.47 -34.14
C ILE A 182 42.77 -4.24 -33.49
N THR A 183 43.31 -3.33 -34.30
CA THR A 183 43.85 -2.05 -33.85
C THR A 183 42.76 -1.20 -33.20
N HIS A 184 41.57 -1.13 -33.79
CA HIS A 184 40.43 -0.42 -33.23
C HIS A 184 40.00 -1.02 -31.88
N LEU A 185 39.90 -2.35 -31.76
CA LEU A 185 39.58 -3.01 -30.49
C LEU A 185 40.58 -2.67 -29.38
N ASN A 186 41.88 -2.69 -29.68
CA ASN A 186 42.92 -2.31 -28.73
C ASN A 186 42.84 -0.83 -28.32
N GLN A 187 42.46 0.06 -29.24
CA GLN A 187 42.21 1.47 -28.92
C GLN A 187 40.97 1.63 -28.03
N LEU A 188 39.89 0.88 -28.28
CA LEU A 188 38.69 0.89 -27.45
C LEU A 188 38.96 0.38 -26.03
N LEU A 189 39.74 -0.70 -25.88
CA LEU A 189 40.18 -1.19 -24.55
C LEU A 189 40.88 -0.09 -23.74
N ARG A 190 41.83 0.62 -24.35
CA ARG A 190 42.52 1.76 -23.73
C ARG A 190 41.57 2.90 -23.37
N LYS A 191 40.73 3.34 -24.32
CA LYS A 191 39.75 4.41 -24.11
C LYS A 191 38.75 4.09 -22.99
N GLN A 192 38.36 2.82 -22.86
CA GLN A 192 37.47 2.37 -21.80
C GLN A 192 38.17 2.12 -20.47
N GLY A 193 39.50 2.18 -20.39
CA GLY A 193 40.27 1.89 -19.18
C GLY A 193 40.27 0.40 -18.83
N TYR A 194 40.21 -0.48 -19.83
CA TYR A 194 40.24 -1.93 -19.66
C TYR A 194 39.11 -2.46 -18.76
N THR A 195 37.92 -1.85 -18.86
CA THR A 195 36.72 -2.28 -18.14
C THR A 195 35.56 -2.52 -19.09
N CYS A 196 34.69 -3.45 -18.73
CA CYS A 196 33.45 -3.72 -19.44
C CYS A 196 32.59 -2.45 -19.50
N TYR A 197 32.09 -2.09 -20.68
CA TYR A 197 31.21 -0.94 -20.85
C TYR A 197 29.93 -1.03 -19.98
N HIS A 198 29.39 -2.25 -19.83
CA HIS A 198 28.13 -2.48 -19.13
C HIS A 198 28.25 -2.55 -17.61
N CYS A 199 29.03 -3.49 -17.05
CA CYS A 199 29.11 -3.72 -15.61
C CYS A 199 30.36 -3.14 -14.93
N PHE A 200 31.28 -2.54 -15.69
CA PHE A 200 32.57 -2.03 -15.20
C PHE A 200 33.52 -3.06 -14.55
N CYS A 201 33.28 -4.37 -14.70
CA CYS A 201 34.28 -5.36 -14.31
C CYS A 201 35.56 -5.18 -15.14
N LYS A 202 36.70 -5.55 -14.54
CA LYS A 202 38.00 -5.51 -15.22
C LYS A 202 38.01 -6.51 -16.37
N LEU A 203 38.47 -6.06 -17.53
CA LEU A 203 38.65 -6.89 -18.70
C LEU A 203 40.05 -7.49 -18.70
N ASN A 204 40.15 -8.71 -19.19
CA ASN A 204 41.39 -9.42 -19.44
C ASN A 204 41.28 -10.22 -20.74
N VAL A 205 42.35 -10.93 -21.10
CA VAL A 205 42.42 -11.77 -22.30
C VAL A 205 41.27 -12.79 -22.33
N GLU A 206 40.91 -13.36 -21.18
CA GLU A 206 39.92 -14.43 -21.09
C GLU A 206 38.48 -13.91 -21.25
N ASN A 207 38.15 -12.76 -20.65
CA ASN A 207 36.76 -12.33 -20.52
C ASN A 207 36.32 -11.22 -21.50
N ALA A 208 37.23 -10.62 -22.29
CA ALA A 208 36.91 -9.47 -23.12
C ALA A 208 36.18 -9.81 -24.41
N SER A 209 35.13 -9.07 -24.76
CA SER A 209 34.37 -9.25 -26.00
C SER A 209 34.24 -7.93 -26.75
N ALA A 210 34.26 -8.00 -28.08
CA ALA A 210 33.71 -6.95 -28.94
C ALA A 210 32.18 -7.11 -28.93
N ASP A 211 31.48 -6.05 -28.52
CA ASP A 211 30.03 -6.02 -28.40
C ASP A 211 29.49 -4.90 -29.28
N ARG A 212 28.45 -5.22 -30.06
CA ARG A 212 27.90 -4.28 -31.03
C ARG A 212 27.05 -3.22 -30.34
N ILE A 213 27.21 -1.97 -30.76
CA ILE A 213 26.37 -0.87 -30.30
C ILE A 213 24.95 -1.03 -30.88
N ASN A 214 24.86 -1.29 -32.19
CA ASN A 214 23.64 -1.64 -32.90
C ASN A 214 23.70 -3.09 -33.39
N ASN A 215 22.77 -3.93 -32.94
CA ASN A 215 22.74 -5.36 -33.25
C ASN A 215 22.33 -5.69 -34.69
N SER A 216 21.72 -4.73 -35.40
CA SER A 216 21.35 -4.86 -36.81
C SER A 216 22.52 -4.58 -37.76
N ILE A 217 23.60 -3.96 -37.27
CA ILE A 217 24.82 -3.66 -38.03
C ILE A 217 25.88 -4.67 -37.60
N GLY A 218 26.71 -5.18 -38.51
CA GLY A 218 27.79 -6.10 -38.16
C GLY A 218 28.94 -5.44 -37.41
N HIS A 219 30.02 -6.20 -37.22
CA HIS A 219 31.23 -5.72 -36.56
C HIS A 219 32.02 -4.84 -37.54
N ILE A 220 31.76 -3.54 -37.48
CA ILE A 220 32.47 -2.49 -38.20
C ILE A 220 33.07 -1.49 -37.22
N ASP A 221 34.21 -0.90 -37.56
CA ASP A 221 34.81 0.16 -36.74
C ASP A 221 33.79 1.30 -36.54
N GLY A 222 33.56 1.68 -35.27
CA GLY A 222 32.52 2.66 -34.89
C GLY A 222 31.18 2.07 -34.44
N ASN A 223 30.90 0.78 -34.68
CA ASN A 223 29.72 0.08 -34.14
C ASN A 223 30.07 -0.84 -32.96
N ILE A 224 31.24 -0.68 -32.33
CA ILE A 224 31.75 -1.61 -31.30
C ILE A 224 32.03 -0.90 -29.98
N MET A 225 31.76 -1.62 -28.90
CA MET A 225 32.21 -1.32 -27.54
C MET A 225 32.85 -2.56 -26.91
N MET A 226 33.74 -2.36 -25.93
CA MET A 226 34.33 -3.48 -25.19
C MET A 226 33.42 -3.86 -24.03
N SER A 227 33.00 -5.12 -23.95
CA SER A 227 32.27 -5.66 -22.81
C SER A 227 32.91 -6.95 -22.32
N CYS A 228 32.49 -7.45 -21.16
CA CYS A 228 32.82 -8.82 -20.79
C CYS A 228 31.88 -9.79 -21.52
N ILE A 229 32.35 -11.01 -21.78
CA ILE A 229 31.57 -12.05 -22.47
C ILE A 229 30.22 -12.26 -21.80
N ALA A 230 30.20 -12.34 -20.47
CA ALA A 230 28.97 -12.53 -19.70
C ALA A 230 27.93 -11.42 -19.99
N CYS A 231 28.37 -10.15 -20.09
CA CYS A 231 27.47 -9.05 -20.44
C CYS A 231 27.04 -9.09 -21.90
N ASN A 232 27.95 -9.38 -22.84
CA ASN A 232 27.60 -9.47 -24.27
C ASN A 232 26.52 -10.53 -24.51
N VAL A 233 26.69 -11.72 -23.91
CA VAL A 233 25.72 -12.82 -24.01
C VAL A 233 24.40 -12.45 -23.36
N ALA A 234 24.42 -11.85 -22.16
CA ALA A 234 23.21 -11.49 -21.44
C ALA A 234 22.44 -10.32 -22.08
N ARG A 235 23.11 -9.39 -22.78
CA ARG A 235 22.48 -8.24 -23.45
C ARG A 235 21.55 -8.65 -24.57
N LYS A 236 21.83 -9.75 -25.26
CA LYS A 236 21.07 -10.21 -26.44
C LYS A 236 20.87 -9.06 -27.44
N ASP A 237 19.64 -8.68 -27.72
CA ASP A 237 19.23 -7.62 -28.62
C ASP A 237 18.99 -6.27 -27.93
N MET A 238 19.03 -6.20 -26.59
CA MET A 238 18.76 -4.97 -25.82
C MET A 238 19.72 -3.84 -26.17
N SER A 239 19.22 -2.60 -26.17
CA SER A 239 20.08 -1.43 -26.37
C SER A 239 21.15 -1.33 -25.28
N PRO A 240 22.36 -0.81 -25.60
CA PRO A 240 23.41 -0.62 -24.60
C PRO A 240 22.96 0.22 -23.40
N ALA A 241 22.12 1.23 -23.63
CA ALA A 241 21.57 2.06 -22.56
C ALA A 241 20.62 1.27 -21.65
N GLY A 242 19.70 0.49 -22.24
CA GLY A 242 18.76 -0.34 -21.48
C GLY A 242 19.46 -1.42 -20.67
N PHE A 243 20.47 -2.08 -21.24
CA PHE A 243 21.22 -3.10 -20.52
C PHE A 243 22.12 -2.51 -19.42
N ARG A 244 22.70 -1.32 -19.63
CA ARG A 244 23.39 -0.59 -18.55
C ARG A 244 22.45 -0.21 -17.41
N TYR A 245 21.23 0.21 -17.72
CA TYR A 245 20.21 0.44 -16.70
C TYR A 245 19.91 -0.84 -15.92
N GLN A 246 19.76 -1.98 -16.61
CA GLN A 246 19.61 -3.28 -15.94
C GLN A 246 20.80 -3.62 -15.03
N LYS A 247 22.04 -3.39 -15.47
CA LYS A 247 23.23 -3.59 -14.60
C LYS A 247 23.28 -2.67 -13.41
N MET A 248 22.79 -1.44 -13.56
CA MET A 248 22.60 -0.52 -12.43
C MET A 248 21.58 -1.09 -11.43
N ILE A 249 20.45 -1.58 -11.91
CA ILE A 249 19.41 -2.21 -11.08
C ILE A 249 19.95 -3.42 -10.33
N GLU A 250 20.64 -4.35 -11.02
CA GLU A 250 21.26 -5.52 -10.40
C GLU A 250 22.23 -5.14 -9.26
N HIS A 251 23.06 -4.11 -9.46
CA HIS A 251 24.01 -3.63 -8.45
C HIS A 251 23.32 -3.05 -7.20
N ASN A 252 22.11 -2.51 -7.35
CA ASN A 252 21.34 -1.90 -6.26
C ASN A 252 20.20 -2.81 -5.77
N SER A 253 20.21 -4.10 -6.14
CA SER A 253 19.11 -5.04 -5.86
C SER A 253 18.73 -5.14 -4.38
N ASN A 254 19.68 -4.94 -3.47
CA ASN A 254 19.47 -4.97 -2.03
C ASN A 254 18.59 -3.84 -1.46
N LYS A 255 18.34 -2.76 -2.23
CA LYS A 255 17.46 -1.65 -1.81
C LYS A 255 16.17 -1.55 -2.63
N LEU A 256 15.95 -2.49 -3.54
CA LEU A 256 14.85 -2.45 -4.49
C LEU A 256 13.71 -3.37 -4.05
N VAL A 257 12.49 -2.84 -4.15
CA VAL A 257 11.26 -3.64 -4.11
C VAL A 257 10.93 -4.04 -5.54
N TYR A 258 10.86 -5.34 -5.79
CA TYR A 258 10.55 -5.89 -7.11
C TYR A 258 9.09 -6.29 -7.18
N SER A 259 8.43 -5.94 -8.29
CA SER A 259 7.13 -6.52 -8.61
C SER A 259 7.30 -7.98 -9.01
N ILE A 260 6.38 -8.83 -8.54
CA ILE A 260 6.33 -10.23 -8.98
C ILE A 260 5.95 -10.26 -10.46
N ASP A 261 6.82 -10.82 -11.30
CA ASP A 261 6.65 -10.84 -12.74
C ASP A 261 6.34 -12.26 -13.28
N LYS A 262 6.44 -12.43 -14.60
CA LYS A 262 6.14 -13.70 -15.26
C LYS A 262 7.10 -14.82 -14.86
N GLU A 263 8.36 -14.51 -14.52
CA GLU A 263 9.34 -15.51 -14.09
C GLU A 263 8.95 -16.10 -12.73
N GLU A 264 8.36 -15.28 -11.86
CA GLU A 264 7.94 -15.66 -10.50
C GLU A 264 6.44 -16.02 -10.41
N LYS A 265 5.81 -16.35 -11.56
CA LYS A 265 4.36 -16.61 -11.66
C LYS A 265 3.88 -17.69 -10.69
N GLU A 266 4.66 -18.73 -10.46
CA GLU A 266 4.28 -19.80 -9.53
C GLU A 266 4.18 -19.27 -8.09
N ILE A 267 5.17 -18.47 -7.67
CA ILE A 267 5.19 -17.84 -6.35
C ILE A 267 4.03 -16.83 -6.23
N TYR A 268 3.76 -16.04 -7.29
CA TYR A 268 2.60 -15.16 -7.34
C TYR A 268 1.30 -15.90 -7.01
N HIS A 269 1.04 -17.04 -7.66
CA HIS A 269 -0.18 -17.80 -7.43
C HIS A 269 -0.24 -18.39 -6.03
N LYS A 270 0.88 -18.89 -5.49
CA LYS A 270 0.97 -19.36 -4.11
C LYS A 270 0.67 -18.25 -3.10
N MET A 271 1.32 -17.09 -3.23
CA MET A 271 1.08 -15.95 -2.35
C MET A 271 -0.36 -15.46 -2.47
N LYS A 272 -0.86 -15.23 -3.69
CA LYS A 272 -2.23 -14.76 -3.93
C LYS A 272 -3.29 -15.70 -3.36
N ALA A 273 -3.08 -17.01 -3.46
CA ALA A 273 -3.98 -17.98 -2.85
C ALA A 273 -4.02 -17.86 -1.32
N ASN A 274 -2.93 -17.41 -0.69
CA ASN A 274 -2.77 -17.32 0.76
C ASN A 274 -2.89 -15.90 1.33
N ILE A 275 -3.03 -14.86 0.50
CA ILE A 275 -3.34 -13.51 0.97
C ILE A 275 -4.67 -13.52 1.72
N ALA A 276 -4.64 -13.00 2.93
CA ALA A 276 -5.77 -12.85 3.82
C ALA A 276 -6.00 -11.36 4.11
N GLY A 277 -7.27 -10.98 4.27
CA GLY A 277 -7.63 -9.63 4.74
C GLY A 277 -7.51 -9.52 6.26
N GLY A 278 -8.01 -8.40 6.80
CA GLY A 278 -8.15 -8.26 8.26
C GLY A 278 -9.12 -9.32 8.82
N PRO A 279 -8.77 -9.99 9.92
CA PRO A 279 -9.66 -10.96 10.55
C PRO A 279 -10.85 -10.24 11.18
N SER A 280 -12.06 -10.57 10.70
CA SER A 280 -13.31 -10.15 11.33
C SER A 280 -13.80 -11.29 12.23
N ILE A 281 -13.38 -11.26 13.49
CA ILE A 281 -13.64 -12.33 14.45
C ILE A 281 -14.92 -12.01 15.22
N ILE A 282 -15.87 -12.95 15.20
CA ILE A 282 -17.03 -12.90 16.08
C ILE A 282 -16.62 -13.54 17.40
N PHE A 283 -16.56 -12.74 18.47
CA PHE A 283 -16.33 -13.25 19.81
C PHE A 283 -17.64 -13.82 20.37
N ASN A 284 -17.59 -15.04 20.89
CA ASN A 284 -18.73 -15.65 21.60
C ASN A 284 -18.98 -15.01 22.99
N ARG A 285 -18.11 -14.08 23.41
CA ARG A 285 -18.21 -13.37 24.68
C ARG A 285 -19.21 -12.22 24.56
N PHE A 286 -20.38 -12.39 25.17
CA PHE A 286 -21.31 -11.29 25.43
C PHE A 286 -20.92 -10.57 26.72
N ALA A 287 -20.93 -9.24 26.72
CA ALA A 287 -20.75 -8.44 27.92
C ALA A 287 -21.70 -7.25 27.90
N ASN A 288 -22.58 -7.17 28.90
CA ASN A 288 -23.45 -6.04 29.15
C ASN A 288 -23.06 -5.34 30.45
N ARG A 289 -23.01 -4.01 30.39
CA ARG A 289 -22.65 -3.15 31.51
C ARG A 289 -23.68 -3.31 32.62
N ASN A 290 -23.18 -3.54 33.83
CA ASN A 290 -23.94 -3.78 35.06
C ASN A 290 -24.76 -5.08 35.11
N GLU A 291 -24.64 -5.96 34.11
CA GLU A 291 -25.38 -7.23 34.08
C GLU A 291 -24.45 -8.43 34.00
N THR A 292 -23.47 -8.41 33.08
CA THR A 292 -22.58 -9.55 32.87
C THR A 292 -21.45 -9.58 33.89
N THR A 293 -21.14 -10.77 34.39
CA THR A 293 -19.99 -11.03 35.25
C THR A 293 -18.77 -11.43 34.41
N ILE A 294 -17.65 -10.73 34.59
CA ILE A 294 -16.37 -10.96 33.90
C ILE A 294 -15.40 -11.79 34.77
N ARG A 295 -14.21 -12.09 34.22
CA ARG A 295 -13.19 -12.92 34.87
C ARG A 295 -12.96 -12.52 36.33
N GLY A 296 -13.04 -13.50 37.23
CA GLY A 296 -12.93 -13.31 38.68
C GLY A 296 -14.21 -12.87 39.38
N GLY A 297 -15.38 -13.08 38.77
CA GLY A 297 -16.68 -12.83 39.43
C GLY A 297 -17.07 -11.35 39.52
N LYS A 298 -16.35 -10.46 38.82
CA LYS A 298 -16.58 -9.01 38.91
C LYS A 298 -17.67 -8.59 37.92
N LEU A 299 -18.51 -7.64 38.31
CA LEU A 299 -19.54 -7.10 37.41
C LEU A 299 -18.89 -6.18 36.35
N CYS A 300 -19.27 -6.35 35.09
CA CYS A 300 -18.83 -5.47 34.01
C CYS A 300 -19.32 -4.03 34.27
N LYS A 301 -18.41 -3.04 34.36
CA LYS A 301 -18.79 -1.63 34.59
C LYS A 301 -18.61 -0.72 33.40
N LYS A 302 -17.73 -1.08 32.47
CA LYS A 302 -17.40 -0.31 31.29
C LYS A 302 -16.91 -1.25 30.19
N ILE A 303 -17.31 -0.96 28.97
CA ILE A 303 -16.81 -1.61 27.75
C ILE A 303 -15.96 -0.57 27.03
N ILE A 304 -14.75 -0.95 26.62
CA ILE A 304 -13.81 -0.07 25.94
C ILE A 304 -13.41 -0.76 24.64
N GLY A 305 -13.61 -0.07 23.51
CA GLY A 305 -13.06 -0.46 22.22
C GLY A 305 -11.72 0.20 22.00
N TYR A 306 -10.75 -0.54 21.47
CA TYR A 306 -9.47 -0.02 21.00
C TYR A 306 -9.39 -0.16 19.49
N ASP A 307 -8.83 0.84 18.83
CA ASP A 307 -8.56 0.83 17.40
C ASP A 307 -7.07 1.16 17.20
N ALA A 308 -6.42 0.41 16.30
CA ALA A 308 -5.01 0.61 16.03
C ALA A 308 -4.81 1.78 15.05
N ASN A 309 -4.08 2.81 15.49
CA ASN A 309 -3.73 3.93 14.62
C ASN A 309 -2.89 3.45 13.43
N ALA A 310 -3.46 3.52 12.23
CA ALA A 310 -2.78 3.24 10.96
C ALA A 310 -2.03 1.88 10.93
N LEU A 311 -2.70 0.81 11.37
CA LEU A 311 -2.14 -0.55 11.48
C LEU A 311 -1.29 -1.00 10.28
N TYR A 312 -1.79 -0.82 9.05
CA TYR A 312 -1.05 -1.23 7.85
C TYR A 312 0.19 -0.38 7.57
N LEU A 313 0.16 0.92 7.88
CA LEU A 313 1.34 1.77 7.74
C LEU A 313 2.42 1.40 8.76
N TRP A 314 2.01 1.07 9.99
CA TRP A 314 2.93 0.54 10.99
C TRP A 314 3.52 -0.79 10.51
N ALA A 315 2.70 -1.71 9.99
CA ALA A 315 3.17 -2.98 9.44
C ALA A 315 4.18 -2.80 8.29
N LEU A 316 3.93 -1.86 7.36
CA LEU A 316 4.87 -1.52 6.28
C LEU A 316 6.21 -0.97 6.77
N GLY A 317 6.27 -0.42 7.98
CA GLY A 317 7.51 0.06 8.60
C GLY A 317 8.34 -1.03 9.29
N ASN A 318 7.86 -2.27 9.35
CA ASN A 318 8.61 -3.40 9.92
C ASN A 318 9.44 -4.11 8.84
N GLU A 319 10.20 -5.13 9.25
CA GLU A 319 10.91 -6.01 8.31
C GLU A 319 9.92 -6.68 7.36
N MET A 320 10.21 -6.59 6.06
CA MET A 320 9.35 -7.10 4.98
C MET A 320 10.22 -7.83 3.96
N PRO A 321 9.77 -8.98 3.42
CA PRO A 321 10.54 -9.69 2.42
C PRO A 321 10.59 -8.84 1.15
N CYS A 322 11.80 -8.38 0.80
CA CYS A 322 12.09 -7.54 -0.36
C CYS A 322 13.06 -8.25 -1.32
N GLY A 323 13.26 -7.67 -2.50
CA GLY A 323 14.13 -8.27 -3.53
C GLY A 323 13.38 -9.23 -4.46
N ARG A 324 14.16 -10.00 -5.25
CA ARG A 324 13.63 -11.09 -6.06
C ARG A 324 13.33 -12.29 -5.17
N LEU A 325 12.18 -12.92 -5.39
CA LEU A 325 11.73 -14.05 -4.59
C LEU A 325 12.57 -15.28 -4.96
N THR A 326 13.04 -15.98 -3.94
CA THR A 326 13.78 -17.23 -4.09
C THR A 326 13.10 -18.32 -3.27
N THR A 327 13.20 -19.55 -3.76
CA THR A 327 12.68 -20.73 -3.07
C THR A 327 13.86 -21.56 -2.59
N ILE A 328 13.81 -21.97 -1.33
CA ILE A 328 14.69 -22.97 -0.76
C ILE A 328 13.86 -24.19 -0.41
N GLU A 329 14.38 -25.38 -0.70
CA GLU A 329 13.77 -26.62 -0.23
C GLU A 329 13.87 -26.68 1.30
N ALA A 330 12.84 -27.22 1.95
CA ALA A 330 12.85 -27.38 3.40
C ALA A 330 13.93 -28.39 3.82
N TYR A 331 14.58 -28.12 4.94
CA TYR A 331 15.66 -28.96 5.48
C TYR A 331 15.56 -29.09 6.99
N ASP A 332 16.21 -30.12 7.53
CA ASP A 332 16.27 -30.38 8.96
C ASP A 332 16.94 -29.21 9.70
N GLY A 333 16.22 -28.62 10.66
CA GLY A 333 16.70 -27.48 11.45
C GLY A 333 16.17 -26.12 10.98
N ILE A 334 15.48 -26.04 9.85
CA ILE A 334 14.91 -24.76 9.36
C ILE A 334 14.00 -24.08 10.40
N ILE A 335 13.24 -24.86 11.18
CA ILE A 335 12.35 -24.35 12.24
C ILE A 335 13.15 -23.68 13.37
N GLU A 336 14.28 -24.27 13.76
CA GLU A 336 15.12 -23.70 14.83
C GLU A 336 15.87 -22.46 14.34
N GLU A 337 16.22 -22.40 13.06
CA GLU A 337 16.79 -21.19 12.46
C GLU A 337 15.78 -20.05 12.32
N ILE A 338 14.52 -20.35 11.98
CA ILE A 338 13.42 -19.37 12.00
C ILE A 338 13.19 -18.85 13.41
N LYS A 339 13.12 -19.72 14.43
CA LYS A 339 12.96 -19.32 15.84
C LYS A 339 14.13 -18.48 16.37
N ALA A 340 15.31 -18.65 15.79
CA ALA A 340 16.52 -17.90 16.15
C ALA A 340 16.73 -16.65 15.27
N ASP A 341 15.71 -16.22 14.52
CA ASP A 341 15.74 -15.06 13.61
C ASP A 341 16.88 -15.09 12.58
N LYS A 342 17.37 -16.29 12.22
CA LYS A 342 18.40 -16.46 11.17
C LYS A 342 17.80 -16.45 9.77
N ILE A 343 16.51 -16.79 9.66
CA ILE A 343 15.76 -16.88 8.41
C ILE A 343 14.48 -16.09 8.55
N PHE A 344 14.25 -15.21 7.58
CA PHE A 344 13.05 -14.40 7.48
C PHE A 344 12.40 -14.62 6.10
N GLY A 345 11.11 -14.94 6.06
CA GLY A 345 10.40 -15.24 4.82
C GLY A 345 9.08 -15.96 5.02
N PHE A 346 8.61 -16.65 3.97
CA PHE A 346 7.37 -17.42 3.98
C PHE A 346 7.68 -18.92 4.04
N LEU A 347 6.94 -19.66 4.88
CA LEU A 347 7.05 -21.10 5.01
C LEU A 347 5.76 -21.79 4.56
N GLU A 348 5.86 -22.71 3.59
CA GLU A 348 4.77 -23.61 3.24
C GLU A 348 4.80 -24.82 4.20
N CYS A 349 3.81 -24.96 5.07
CA CYS A 349 3.76 -26.04 6.05
C CYS A 349 2.32 -26.39 6.45
N ASP A 350 2.14 -27.60 6.98
CA ASP A 350 0.97 -27.95 7.77
C ASP A 350 1.21 -27.52 9.23
N ILE A 351 0.22 -26.90 9.84
CA ILE A 351 0.31 -26.34 11.20
C ILE A 351 -0.93 -26.70 12.01
N ARG A 352 -0.74 -27.03 13.29
CA ARG A 352 -1.82 -27.40 14.23
C ARG A 352 -1.57 -26.76 15.59
N THR A 353 -2.65 -26.35 16.24
CA THR A 353 -2.66 -25.91 17.63
C THR A 353 -2.56 -27.15 18.53
N PRO A 354 -1.59 -27.22 19.44
CA PRO A 354 -1.48 -28.32 20.40
C PRO A 354 -2.78 -28.48 21.19
N GLU A 355 -3.24 -29.73 21.40
CA GLU A 355 -4.54 -30.01 22.04
C GLU A 355 -4.69 -29.32 23.40
N HIS A 356 -3.66 -29.36 24.23
CA HIS A 356 -3.64 -28.71 25.55
C HIS A 356 -3.76 -27.18 25.52
N LEU A 357 -3.64 -26.54 24.35
CA LEU A 357 -3.78 -25.09 24.18
C LEU A 357 -5.10 -24.70 23.48
N GLN A 358 -5.89 -25.66 23.00
CA GLN A 358 -7.13 -25.33 22.27
C GLN A 358 -8.13 -24.58 23.16
N GLU A 359 -8.29 -24.98 24.42
CA GLU A 359 -9.16 -24.28 25.37
C GLU A 359 -8.71 -22.83 25.59
N TYR A 360 -7.39 -22.61 25.72
CA TYR A 360 -6.81 -21.28 25.88
C TYR A 360 -7.10 -20.37 24.68
N PHE A 361 -7.00 -20.92 23.46
CA PHE A 361 -7.25 -20.19 22.21
C PHE A 361 -8.71 -20.28 21.71
N SER A 362 -9.65 -20.72 22.55
CA SER A 362 -11.04 -20.91 22.15
C SER A 362 -11.78 -19.62 21.77
N GLU A 363 -11.39 -18.49 22.37
CA GLU A 363 -11.95 -17.17 22.02
C GLU A 363 -11.35 -16.63 20.71
N MET A 364 -10.07 -16.92 20.43
CA MET A 364 -9.34 -16.46 19.25
C MET A 364 -8.30 -17.50 18.87
N THR A 365 -8.63 -18.30 17.87
CA THR A 365 -7.74 -19.35 17.40
C THR A 365 -6.50 -18.76 16.71
N PRO A 366 -5.32 -19.38 16.86
CA PRO A 366 -4.05 -18.75 16.48
C PRO A 366 -3.75 -18.85 14.98
N ILE A 367 -4.46 -19.73 14.25
CA ILE A 367 -4.23 -19.97 12.83
C ILE A 367 -5.40 -19.37 12.04
N PHE A 368 -5.08 -18.52 11.08
CA PHE A 368 -6.06 -17.95 10.16
C PHE A 368 -5.93 -18.61 8.78
N ARG A 369 -7.07 -19.06 8.23
CA ARG A 369 -7.11 -19.64 6.89
C ARG A 369 -8.35 -19.20 6.13
N ASN A 370 -8.22 -19.11 4.82
CA ASN A 370 -9.35 -18.86 3.94
C ASN A 370 -10.06 -20.17 3.59
N ILE A 371 -11.34 -20.28 3.89
CA ILE A 371 -12.20 -21.38 3.45
C ILE A 371 -13.36 -20.86 2.62
N GLU A 372 -13.93 -21.72 1.78
CA GLU A 372 -15.23 -21.45 1.18
C GLU A 372 -16.32 -21.72 2.21
N ILE A 373 -17.15 -20.72 2.49
CA ILE A 373 -18.32 -20.85 3.35
C ILE A 373 -19.55 -20.88 2.44
N ASP A 374 -20.22 -22.03 2.39
CA ASP A 374 -21.53 -22.16 1.73
C ASP A 374 -22.63 -21.68 2.68
N CYS A 375 -23.12 -20.46 2.45
CA CYS A 375 -24.19 -19.86 3.24
C CYS A 375 -25.57 -20.52 3.03
N ASN A 376 -25.68 -21.55 2.18
CA ASN A 376 -26.90 -22.37 2.04
C ASN A 376 -26.77 -23.72 2.77
N ASN A 377 -25.65 -23.97 3.45
CA ASN A 377 -25.46 -25.17 4.24
C ASN A 377 -25.61 -24.83 5.73
N GLU A 378 -26.71 -25.28 6.33
CA GLU A 378 -27.02 -25.05 7.74
C GLU A 378 -25.92 -25.56 8.69
N ASN A 379 -25.26 -26.67 8.35
CA ASN A 379 -24.18 -27.25 9.16
C ASN A 379 -22.91 -26.36 9.16
N VAL A 380 -22.78 -25.44 8.21
CA VAL A 380 -21.61 -24.57 8.07
C VAL A 380 -21.80 -23.25 8.81
N ILE A 381 -22.98 -22.64 8.72
CA ILE A 381 -23.23 -21.29 9.28
C ILE A 381 -24.14 -21.30 10.52
N GLY A 382 -24.69 -22.45 10.90
CA GLY A 382 -25.65 -22.60 11.98
C GLY A 382 -27.07 -22.21 11.59
N SER A 383 -28.04 -22.75 12.32
CA SER A 383 -29.49 -22.59 12.07
C SER A 383 -29.93 -21.13 12.01
N HIS A 384 -29.52 -20.30 12.97
CA HIS A 384 -29.90 -18.89 13.02
C HIS A 384 -29.46 -18.10 11.77
N MET A 385 -28.19 -18.22 11.37
CA MET A 385 -27.67 -17.50 10.20
C MET A 385 -28.23 -18.08 8.91
N TYR A 386 -28.51 -19.37 8.88
CA TYR A 386 -29.18 -20.02 7.74
C TYR A 386 -30.59 -19.47 7.54
N GLU A 387 -31.42 -19.47 8.58
CA GLU A 387 -32.77 -18.88 8.55
C GLU A 387 -32.73 -17.41 8.17
N PHE A 388 -31.81 -16.63 8.75
CA PHE A 388 -31.61 -15.23 8.40
C PHE A 388 -31.27 -15.08 6.90
N ASN A 389 -30.35 -15.91 6.38
CA ASN A 389 -29.98 -15.86 4.96
C ASN A 389 -31.15 -16.21 4.03
N GLN A 390 -31.96 -17.19 4.42
CA GLN A 390 -33.15 -17.59 3.65
C GLN A 390 -34.24 -16.51 3.66
N SER A 391 -34.42 -15.79 4.77
CA SER A 391 -35.40 -14.70 4.87
C SER A 391 -35.13 -13.54 3.92
N ARG A 392 -33.89 -13.41 3.43
CA ARG A 392 -33.49 -12.36 2.46
C ARG A 392 -33.89 -12.66 1.02
N GLY A 393 -34.46 -13.83 0.73
CA GLY A 393 -34.98 -14.19 -0.60
C GLY A 393 -33.94 -14.04 -1.71
N THR A 394 -34.19 -13.14 -2.67
CA THR A 394 -33.27 -12.88 -3.80
C THR A 394 -31.96 -12.18 -3.39
N ALA A 395 -31.92 -11.56 -2.21
CA ALA A 395 -30.75 -10.90 -1.65
C ALA A 395 -29.91 -11.82 -0.72
N ARG A 396 -30.12 -13.14 -0.78
CA ARG A 396 -29.33 -14.12 -0.03
C ARG A 396 -27.84 -14.04 -0.35
N ALA A 397 -27.02 -14.25 0.67
CA ALA A 397 -25.59 -14.41 0.54
C ALA A 397 -25.28 -15.68 -0.25
N LYS A 398 -24.35 -15.56 -1.21
CA LYS A 398 -23.82 -16.66 -2.01
C LYS A 398 -22.60 -17.26 -1.30
N PRO A 399 -22.25 -18.52 -1.63
CA PRO A 399 -20.98 -19.10 -1.22
C PRO A 399 -19.82 -18.14 -1.53
N ALA A 400 -18.96 -17.96 -0.56
CA ALA A 400 -17.85 -17.03 -0.68
C ALA A 400 -16.66 -17.49 0.15
N ARG A 401 -15.47 -17.14 -0.34
CA ARG A 401 -14.22 -17.34 0.39
C ARG A 401 -14.15 -16.36 1.56
N LYS A 402 -13.96 -16.87 2.77
CA LYS A 402 -13.90 -16.09 4.01
C LYS A 402 -12.67 -16.50 4.83
N LEU A 403 -12.06 -15.50 5.47
CA LEU A 403 -11.02 -15.73 6.46
C LEU A 403 -11.67 -16.18 7.76
N ILE A 404 -11.25 -17.34 8.28
CA ILE A 404 -11.71 -17.86 9.56
C ILE A 404 -10.51 -18.08 10.48
N GLY A 405 -10.78 -18.07 11.78
CA GLY A 405 -9.89 -18.69 12.75
C GLY A 405 -10.04 -20.22 12.71
N SER A 406 -8.93 -20.94 12.89
CA SER A 406 -8.85 -22.39 12.89
C SER A 406 -7.82 -22.89 13.90
N TYR A 407 -7.97 -24.13 14.37
CA TYR A 407 -6.91 -24.81 15.13
C TYR A 407 -5.88 -25.48 14.24
N PHE A 408 -6.10 -25.51 12.92
CA PHE A 408 -5.20 -26.14 11.97
C PHE A 408 -5.19 -25.44 10.61
N GLY A 409 -4.06 -25.49 9.93
CA GLY A 409 -3.87 -25.10 8.54
C GLY A 409 -3.18 -26.26 7.85
N GLU A 410 -3.92 -26.97 7.00
CA GLU A 410 -3.40 -28.13 6.28
C GLU A 410 -3.59 -27.87 4.79
N LYS A 411 -2.67 -28.38 3.98
CA LYS A 411 -2.85 -28.43 2.54
C LYS A 411 -4.03 -29.36 2.26
N ASN A 412 -5.16 -28.80 1.84
CA ASN A 412 -6.28 -29.61 1.36
C ASN A 412 -5.76 -30.47 0.19
N ILE A 413 -5.77 -31.79 0.35
CA ILE A 413 -5.43 -32.78 -0.69
C ILE A 413 -6.45 -32.68 -1.82
#